data_AF-A0A9W9YBQ0-F1
#
_entry.id   AF-A0A9W9YBQ0-F1
#
_cell.length_a   1.000
_cell.length_b   1.000
_cell.length_c   1.000
_cell.angle_alpha   90.00
_cell.angle_beta   90.00
_cell.angle_gamma   90.00
#
_symmetry.space_group_name_H-M   'P 1'
#
loop_
_entity.id
_entity.type
_entity.pdbx_description
1 polymer ?
#
loop_
_entity_poly.entity_id
_entity_poly.type
_entity_poly.pdbx_seq_one_letter_code
_entity_poly.pdbx_strand_id
1 'polypeptide(L)'
;MANKCPRQYKCGTIVPGWLKGNLPSVQEGLCPEKSAFIKAGIVAIRPKQAEVRNCGGFYVYKLGRAPYCQMRYCGNGKMVYLRTADKSSTVPHLKGEARHLSLSSFFVSFMLSSTLILQLLHRMNLLLFVSAALFCIVYPANSTGVPPNVAVPVGCFRDNSRQRALPILLKSWRGHLDWNTDLKYVVVGCALEAQKLGYTHFGVQFYGECWSGPNAHKTYDMYGSSSDCTSYVGMENTNLVYRRVGDDAPQQYVKVGCFKDKVNPQERALPELLFNARGNIDWANLKQIVERCARKAQEKNYMYFSMQFYGECWSGVTAPMTYDRYGHSSSCLSDVGEARTNLVYRLVGNGL
;
A
#
# COMPACT_ATOMS: atom_id res chain seq x y z
N MET A 1 -6.04 20.94 -7.26
CA MET A 1 -6.87 21.36 -6.09
C MET A 1 -8.28 21.70 -6.53
N ALA A 2 -9.24 21.76 -5.60
CA ALA A 2 -10.56 22.33 -5.85
C ALA A 2 -10.44 23.83 -6.17
N ASN A 3 -11.11 24.27 -7.24
CA ASN A 3 -11.19 25.67 -7.69
C ASN A 3 -12.52 26.35 -7.30
N LYS A 4 -13.38 25.63 -6.57
CA LYS A 4 -14.65 26.11 -6.02
C LYS A 4 -14.69 25.80 -4.53
N CYS A 5 -15.36 26.66 -3.75
CA CYS A 5 -15.52 26.52 -2.30
C CYS A 5 -16.17 25.16 -1.96
N PRO A 6 -15.47 24.24 -1.30
CA PRO A 6 -16.06 22.99 -0.82
C PRO A 6 -17.00 23.29 0.36
N ARG A 7 -18.04 22.45 0.54
CA ARG A 7 -18.86 22.49 1.77
C ARG A 7 -18.01 22.05 2.96
N GLN A 8 -18.36 22.53 4.16
CA GLN A 8 -17.74 22.08 5.42
C GLN A 8 -17.85 20.55 5.57
N TYR A 9 -16.93 19.96 6.35
CA TYR A 9 -16.86 18.50 6.57
C TYR A 9 -16.61 17.66 5.30
N LYS A 10 -16.02 18.27 4.27
CA LYS A 10 -15.59 17.59 3.05
C LYS A 10 -14.06 17.53 2.97
N CYS A 11 -13.55 16.68 2.08
CA CYS A 11 -12.12 16.51 1.86
C CYS A 11 -11.36 15.98 3.10
N GLY A 12 -12.06 15.20 3.95
CA GLY A 12 -11.49 14.59 5.16
C GLY A 12 -11.10 15.60 6.24
N THR A 13 -11.77 16.76 6.30
CA THR A 13 -11.47 17.84 7.23
C THR A 13 -12.73 18.62 7.61
N ILE A 14 -12.75 19.20 8.81
CA ILE A 14 -13.83 20.09 9.27
C ILE A 14 -13.79 21.41 8.47
N VAL A 15 -12.58 21.88 8.15
CA VAL A 15 -12.34 23.18 7.51
C VAL A 15 -11.56 23.01 6.21
N PRO A 16 -12.25 22.81 5.07
CA PRO A 16 -11.59 22.63 3.78
C PRO A 16 -11.10 23.96 3.18
N GLY A 17 -9.86 23.96 2.72
CA GLY A 17 -9.25 25.03 1.92
C GLY A 17 -9.35 24.76 0.41
N TRP A 18 -9.44 25.83 -0.38
CA TRP A 18 -9.47 25.75 -1.85
C TRP A 18 -8.67 26.88 -2.47
N LEU A 19 -8.35 26.73 -3.75
CA LEU A 19 -7.67 27.78 -4.50
C LEU A 19 -8.72 28.74 -5.08
N LYS A 20 -8.61 30.03 -4.79
CA LYS A 20 -9.45 31.08 -5.36
C LYS A 20 -8.62 31.86 -6.38
N GLY A 21 -9.08 31.89 -7.63
CA GLY A 21 -8.40 32.57 -8.74
C GLY A 21 -8.20 31.67 -9.95
N ASN A 22 -7.83 32.26 -11.09
CA ASN A 22 -7.60 31.54 -12.33
C ASN A 22 -6.26 30.78 -12.30
N LEU A 23 -6.21 29.58 -12.88
CA LEU A 23 -4.98 28.78 -13.03
C LEU A 23 -4.09 29.38 -14.14
N PRO A 24 -2.75 29.34 -14.02
CA PRO A 24 -1.84 29.87 -15.04
C PRO A 24 -1.91 29.07 -16.35
N SER A 25 -1.70 29.72 -17.49
CA SER A 25 -1.62 29.07 -18.80
C SER A 25 -0.23 28.45 -19.04
N VAL A 26 -0.09 27.53 -20.01
CA VAL A 26 1.19 26.84 -20.30
C VAL A 26 2.27 27.81 -20.79
N GLN A 27 1.87 28.93 -21.38
CA GLN A 27 2.76 29.92 -22.00
C GLN A 27 3.32 30.95 -21.00
N GLU A 28 2.83 31.01 -19.76
CA GLU A 28 3.18 32.08 -18.81
C GLU A 28 4.44 31.81 -17.95
N GLY A 29 5.09 30.65 -18.08
CA GLY A 29 6.28 30.35 -17.26
C GLY A 29 6.03 30.47 -15.74
N LEU A 30 7.09 30.53 -14.93
CA LEU A 30 7.00 30.73 -13.49
C LEU A 30 6.91 32.24 -13.16
N CYS A 31 5.72 32.77 -12.86
CA CYS A 31 5.49 34.04 -12.14
C CYS A 31 3.98 34.25 -11.78
N PRO A 32 3.61 35.10 -10.80
CA PRO A 32 3.99 35.15 -9.39
C PRO A 32 2.83 34.72 -8.45
N GLU A 33 3.15 34.64 -7.16
CA GLU A 33 2.33 34.40 -5.96
C GLU A 33 0.79 34.47 -6.12
N LYS A 34 0.08 33.37 -5.80
CA LYS A 34 -1.39 33.35 -5.69
C LYS A 34 -1.82 32.95 -4.28
N SER A 35 -2.76 33.66 -3.67
CA SER A 35 -3.15 33.40 -2.29
C SER A 35 -4.12 32.22 -2.18
N ALA A 36 -3.78 31.17 -1.42
CA ALA A 36 -4.70 30.08 -1.09
C ALA A 36 -5.57 30.45 0.10
N PHE A 37 -6.89 30.27 -0.04
CA PHE A 37 -7.87 30.66 0.96
C PHE A 37 -8.34 29.41 1.73
N ILE A 38 -8.37 29.51 3.06
CA ILE A 38 -9.03 28.54 3.93
C ILE A 38 -10.14 29.30 4.67
N LYS A 39 -11.41 28.96 4.43
CA LYS A 39 -12.53 29.57 5.15
C LYS A 39 -12.96 28.67 6.31
N ALA A 40 -12.92 29.21 7.53
CA ALA A 40 -13.51 28.62 8.73
C ALA A 40 -14.74 29.44 9.15
N GLY A 41 -15.94 29.03 8.73
CA GLY A 41 -17.17 29.71 9.13
C GLY A 41 -17.22 31.21 8.75
N ILE A 42 -17.57 32.07 9.72
CA ILE A 42 -17.78 33.52 9.56
C ILE A 42 -16.45 34.31 9.55
N VAL A 43 -15.33 33.68 9.93
CA VAL A 43 -14.01 34.34 10.00
C VAL A 43 -13.17 33.94 8.79
N ALA A 44 -12.90 34.91 7.91
CA ALA A 44 -11.93 34.75 6.83
C ALA A 44 -10.51 34.84 7.42
N ILE A 45 -9.91 33.70 7.75
CA ILE A 45 -8.51 33.63 8.15
C ILE A 45 -7.67 34.00 6.91
N ARG A 46 -6.77 34.99 7.06
CA ARG A 46 -5.99 35.57 5.95
C ARG A 46 -5.37 34.48 5.07
N PRO A 47 -5.42 34.63 3.74
CA PRO A 47 -4.93 33.60 2.85
C PRO A 47 -3.40 33.47 2.97
N LYS A 48 -2.90 32.24 3.07
CA LYS A 48 -1.46 31.97 2.92
C LYS A 48 -1.15 31.86 1.43
N GLN A 49 -0.05 32.47 0.99
CA GLN A 49 0.41 32.38 -0.40
C GLN A 49 0.64 30.92 -0.80
N ALA A 50 0.19 30.56 -1.99
CA ALA A 50 0.37 29.27 -2.65
C ALA A 50 0.96 29.52 -4.04
N GLU A 51 2.03 28.84 -4.36
CA GLU A 51 2.62 28.92 -5.70
C GLU A 51 2.04 27.80 -6.56
N VAL A 52 1.61 28.12 -7.77
CA VAL A 52 1.01 27.16 -8.70
C VAL A 52 1.75 27.21 -10.03
N ARG A 53 2.24 26.06 -10.49
CA ARG A 53 2.94 25.92 -11.77
C ARG A 53 2.11 25.06 -12.72
N ASN A 54 1.91 25.54 -13.95
CA ASN A 54 1.33 24.74 -15.04
C ASN A 54 2.46 23.98 -15.75
N CYS A 55 2.35 22.65 -15.83
CA CYS A 55 3.30 21.76 -16.51
C CYS A 55 2.73 21.18 -17.81
N GLY A 56 1.72 21.82 -18.41
CA GLY A 56 1.02 21.34 -19.61
C GLY A 56 -0.06 20.32 -19.27
N GLY A 57 0.35 19.10 -18.89
CA GLY A 57 -0.55 17.99 -18.58
C GLY A 57 -1.07 17.95 -17.14
N PHE A 58 -0.44 18.70 -16.23
CA PHE A 58 -0.78 18.75 -14.80
C PHE A 58 -0.33 20.07 -14.17
N TYR A 59 -0.79 20.32 -12.94
CA TYR A 59 -0.39 21.48 -12.14
C TYR A 59 0.32 21.04 -10.87
N VAL A 60 1.40 21.72 -10.51
CA VAL A 60 2.12 21.53 -9.24
C VAL A 60 1.79 22.68 -8.31
N TYR A 61 1.51 22.38 -7.04
CA TYR A 61 1.09 23.35 -6.03
C TYR A 61 2.08 23.32 -4.85
N LYS A 62 2.64 24.46 -4.47
CA LYS A 62 3.40 24.64 -3.23
C LYS A 62 2.51 25.37 -2.24
N LEU A 63 2.05 24.63 -1.23
CA LEU A 63 1.07 25.10 -0.26
C LEU A 63 1.75 25.37 1.08
N GLY A 64 1.41 26.50 1.70
CA GLY A 64 1.84 26.77 3.08
C GLY A 64 1.26 25.77 4.07
N ARG A 65 1.95 25.55 5.19
CA ARG A 65 1.44 24.69 6.28
C ARG A 65 0.12 25.25 6.83
N ALA A 66 -0.88 24.39 6.92
CA ALA A 66 -2.18 24.72 7.51
C ALA A 66 -1.98 25.21 8.96
N PRO A 67 -2.62 26.32 9.38
CA PRO A 67 -2.43 26.88 10.72
C PRO A 67 -2.88 25.96 11.86
N TYR A 68 -3.89 25.12 11.62
CA TYR A 68 -4.51 24.26 12.64
C TYR A 68 -4.74 22.84 12.13
N CYS A 69 -4.78 21.87 13.06
CA CYS A 69 -4.89 20.44 12.76
C CYS A 69 -6.17 20.04 12.00
N GLN A 70 -7.25 20.78 12.24
CA GLN A 70 -8.56 20.55 11.63
C GLN A 70 -8.74 21.20 10.25
N MET A 71 -7.68 21.78 9.67
CA MET A 71 -7.69 22.41 8.34
C MET A 71 -6.91 21.59 7.31
N ARG A 72 -7.49 21.34 6.13
CA ARG A 72 -6.79 20.68 5.02
C ARG A 72 -7.18 21.28 3.67
N TYR A 73 -6.28 21.20 2.69
CA TYR A 73 -6.54 21.63 1.32
C TYR A 73 -7.29 20.56 0.52
N CYS A 74 -8.31 20.96 -0.23
CA CYS A 74 -9.10 20.03 -1.01
C CYS A 74 -8.52 19.78 -2.41
N GLY A 75 -8.36 18.50 -2.78
CA GLY A 75 -8.07 18.07 -4.14
C GLY A 75 -9.32 18.10 -5.05
N ASN A 76 -9.13 18.03 -6.36
CA ASN A 76 -10.22 17.94 -7.35
C ASN A 76 -10.73 16.49 -7.55
N GLY A 77 -10.38 15.55 -6.66
CA GLY A 77 -10.91 14.19 -6.65
C GLY A 77 -10.53 13.30 -7.84
N LYS A 78 -9.72 13.79 -8.80
CA LYS A 78 -9.22 12.97 -9.90
C LYS A 78 -8.02 12.15 -9.42
N MET A 79 -8.18 10.83 -9.38
CA MET A 79 -7.07 9.87 -9.30
C MET A 79 -6.25 10.02 -10.58
N VAL A 80 -5.16 10.79 -10.51
CA VAL A 80 -4.16 10.84 -11.57
C VAL A 80 -3.19 9.70 -11.30
N TYR A 81 -3.37 8.58 -12.00
CA TYR A 81 -2.29 7.61 -12.16
C TYR A 81 -1.19 8.34 -12.92
N LEU A 82 -0.10 8.69 -12.24
CA LEU A 82 1.12 9.09 -12.92
C LEU A 82 1.59 7.86 -13.69
N ARG A 83 1.18 7.76 -14.97
CA ARG A 83 1.90 6.92 -15.92
C ARG A 83 3.31 7.49 -15.93
N THR A 84 4.27 6.72 -15.43
CA THR A 84 5.67 6.95 -15.81
C THR A 84 5.68 7.03 -17.32
N ALA A 85 6.08 8.19 -17.84
CA ALA A 85 5.97 8.53 -19.25
C ALA A 85 6.55 7.42 -20.13
N ASP A 86 5.85 7.17 -21.24
CA ASP A 86 6.38 6.48 -22.40
C ASP A 86 7.82 6.93 -22.67
N LYS A 87 8.72 5.96 -22.83
CA LYS A 87 10.00 6.17 -23.52
C LYS A 87 9.72 6.39 -25.01
N SER A 88 9.06 7.50 -25.36
CA SER A 88 8.91 7.96 -26.74
C SER A 88 8.59 9.45 -26.73
N SER A 89 9.57 10.25 -26.33
CA SER A 89 9.62 11.69 -26.58
C SER A 89 11.08 12.12 -26.39
N THR A 90 11.72 12.49 -27.48
CA THR A 90 13.06 13.08 -27.51
C THR A 90 13.11 14.34 -26.64
N VAL A 91 13.88 14.29 -25.55
CA VAL A 91 14.23 15.49 -24.77
C VAL A 91 15.52 16.06 -25.38
N PRO A 92 15.60 17.37 -25.70
CA PRO A 92 16.84 17.96 -26.17
C PRO A 92 17.93 17.90 -25.08
N HIS A 93 19.09 17.45 -25.53
CA HIS A 93 20.33 17.30 -24.79
C HIS A 93 20.74 18.62 -24.10
N LEU A 94 20.66 18.68 -22.76
CA LEU A 94 21.43 19.62 -21.97
C LEU A 94 22.76 18.94 -21.62
N LYS A 95 23.85 19.35 -22.29
CA LYS A 95 25.21 18.98 -21.91
C LYS A 95 25.55 19.64 -20.57
N GLY A 96 25.67 18.84 -19.52
CA GLY A 96 26.33 19.21 -18.28
C GLY A 96 27.50 18.26 -18.05
N GLU A 97 28.72 18.80 -18.04
CA GLU A 97 29.95 18.06 -17.79
C GLU A 97 29.98 17.53 -16.34
N ALA A 98 29.98 16.21 -16.18
CA ALA A 98 30.32 15.58 -14.91
C ALA A 98 31.83 15.33 -14.88
N ARG A 99 32.56 16.08 -14.05
CA ARG A 99 33.97 15.80 -13.75
C ARG A 99 34.05 14.62 -12.76
N HIS A 100 34.75 13.58 -13.19
CA HIS A 100 35.18 12.44 -12.36
C HIS A 100 36.07 12.92 -11.21
N LEU A 101 35.73 12.58 -9.97
CA LEU A 101 36.66 12.59 -8.83
C LEU A 101 36.61 11.24 -8.10
N SER A 102 37.80 10.66 -7.96
CA SER A 102 38.12 9.31 -7.49
C SER A 102 37.83 9.11 -5.99
N LEU A 103 37.30 7.93 -5.64
CA LEU A 103 36.92 7.48 -4.30
C LEU A 103 38.09 6.82 -3.53
N SER A 104 39.21 7.52 -3.34
CA SER A 104 40.36 6.91 -2.65
C SER A 104 41.14 7.79 -1.65
N SER A 105 40.59 8.91 -1.15
CA SER A 105 41.36 9.78 -0.23
C SER A 105 40.63 10.32 1.01
N PHE A 106 39.42 9.84 1.33
CA PHE A 106 38.66 10.36 2.49
C PHE A 106 38.82 9.57 3.81
N PHE A 107 39.55 8.45 3.82
CA PHE A 107 39.64 7.59 5.01
C PHE A 107 40.85 7.83 5.92
N VAL A 108 41.81 8.70 5.57
CA VAL A 108 43.08 8.84 6.33
C VAL A 108 43.17 10.11 7.18
N SER A 109 42.27 11.09 7.03
CA SER A 109 42.38 12.37 7.75
C SER A 109 41.50 12.50 9.01
N PHE A 110 40.77 11.47 9.42
CA PHE A 110 39.88 11.54 10.59
C PHE A 110 40.38 10.75 11.83
N MET A 111 41.57 10.14 11.76
CA MET A 111 42.13 9.31 12.85
C MET A 111 43.36 9.93 13.54
N LEU A 112 43.59 11.24 13.40
CA LEU A 112 44.71 11.94 14.04
C LEU A 112 44.31 13.20 14.84
N SER A 113 43.05 13.31 15.30
CA SER A 113 42.65 14.37 16.26
C SER A 113 42.01 13.86 17.56
N SER A 114 41.89 12.53 17.74
CA SER A 114 41.14 11.92 18.84
C SER A 114 41.98 11.55 20.08
N THR A 115 43.30 11.76 20.10
CA THR A 115 44.16 11.44 21.25
C THR A 115 44.62 12.66 22.06
N LEU A 116 44.45 13.89 21.58
CA LEU A 116 44.79 15.10 22.35
C LEU A 116 43.63 15.64 23.22
N ILE A 117 42.39 15.25 22.93
CA ILE A 117 41.20 15.74 23.67
C ILE A 117 40.94 14.90 24.93
N LEU A 118 41.38 13.64 24.99
CA LEU A 118 41.23 12.79 26.18
C LEU A 118 42.22 13.10 27.32
N GLN A 119 43.32 13.83 27.07
CA GLN A 119 44.29 14.16 28.13
C GLN A 119 44.03 15.51 28.82
N LEU A 120 43.07 16.30 28.35
CA LEU A 120 42.68 17.57 28.99
C LEU A 120 41.41 17.47 29.86
N LEU A 121 40.71 16.33 29.86
CA LEU A 121 39.48 16.13 30.65
C LEU A 121 39.69 15.52 32.04
N HIS A 122 40.93 15.27 32.47
CA HIS A 122 41.20 14.61 33.76
C HIS A 122 41.57 15.54 34.93
N ARG A 123 41.48 16.87 34.79
CA ARG A 123 41.91 17.81 35.85
C ARG A 123 40.92 18.85 36.35
N MET A 124 39.64 18.82 35.96
CA MET A 124 38.66 19.75 36.53
C MET A 124 37.40 19.01 36.99
N ASN A 125 37.47 18.55 38.24
CA ASN A 125 36.33 18.10 39.01
C ASN A 125 35.62 19.34 39.57
N LEU A 126 34.62 19.86 38.86
CA LEU A 126 33.67 20.81 39.43
C LEU A 126 32.36 20.79 38.62
N LEU A 127 31.32 20.23 39.25
CA LEU A 127 29.89 20.55 39.09
C LEU A 127 29.44 21.05 37.71
N LEU A 128 28.64 20.25 37.00
CA LEU A 128 27.40 20.74 36.35
C LEU A 128 26.51 19.58 35.89
N PHE A 129 25.35 19.51 36.53
CA PHE A 129 24.17 18.75 36.16
C PHE A 129 23.69 19.09 34.74
N VAL A 130 24.25 18.51 33.67
CA VAL A 130 23.56 18.49 32.35
C VAL A 130 24.05 17.31 31.50
N SER A 131 23.61 16.06 31.77
CA SER A 131 23.85 14.97 30.81
C SER A 131 22.85 13.81 30.83
N ALA A 132 21.57 14.09 31.10
CA ALA A 132 20.49 13.16 30.75
C ALA A 132 19.73 13.59 29.47
N ALA A 133 20.16 14.68 28.81
CA ALA A 133 19.47 15.24 27.65
C ALA A 133 20.20 15.02 26.31
N LEU A 134 21.30 14.25 26.27
CA LEU A 134 22.04 13.98 25.02
C LEU A 134 21.95 12.53 24.51
N PHE A 135 21.14 11.67 25.13
CA PHE A 135 20.78 10.36 24.55
C PHE A 135 19.44 10.36 23.79
N CYS A 136 18.85 11.54 23.55
CA CYS A 136 17.59 11.69 22.80
C CYS A 136 17.73 12.37 21.42
N ILE A 137 18.95 12.65 20.92
CA ILE A 137 19.13 13.47 19.70
C ILE A 137 19.65 12.68 18.48
N VAL A 138 19.75 11.34 18.53
CA VAL A 138 20.14 10.53 17.35
C VAL A 138 19.12 9.45 16.97
N TYR A 139 18.01 9.34 17.69
CA TYR A 139 16.81 8.73 17.13
C TYR A 139 15.74 9.81 17.06
N PRO A 140 15.35 10.29 15.87
CA PRO A 140 13.98 10.76 15.76
C PRO A 140 13.10 9.61 16.22
N ALA A 141 12.25 9.84 17.22
CA ALA A 141 11.06 9.04 17.42
C ALA A 141 10.27 9.11 16.10
N ASN A 142 10.58 8.17 15.21
CA ASN A 142 10.11 8.19 13.85
C ASN A 142 8.64 7.78 13.86
N SER A 143 7.77 8.78 13.69
CA SER A 143 6.40 8.67 13.18
C SER A 143 5.50 7.60 13.80
N THR A 144 4.74 7.94 14.85
CA THR A 144 3.49 7.22 15.19
C THR A 144 2.32 7.60 14.27
N GLY A 145 2.60 8.22 13.12
CA GLY A 145 1.60 8.53 12.09
C GLY A 145 1.25 7.30 11.27
N VAL A 146 0.43 6.42 11.84
CA VAL A 146 -0.07 5.22 11.15
C VAL A 146 -0.92 5.64 9.94
N PRO A 147 -0.63 5.18 8.71
CA PRO A 147 -1.33 5.63 7.51
C PRO A 147 -2.80 5.18 7.48
N PRO A 148 -3.70 5.93 6.83
CA PRO A 148 -5.16 5.75 6.97
C PRO A 148 -5.78 4.50 6.30
N ASN A 149 -5.00 3.55 5.78
CA ASN A 149 -5.50 2.31 5.15
C ASN A 149 -4.55 1.13 5.47
N VAL A 150 -4.59 0.59 6.70
CA VAL A 150 -3.68 -0.50 7.12
C VAL A 150 -4.32 -1.89 6.99
N ALA A 151 -5.64 -1.97 6.84
CA ALA A 151 -6.38 -3.22 6.81
C ALA A 151 -7.65 -3.13 5.96
N VAL A 152 -7.98 -4.20 5.25
CA VAL A 152 -9.21 -4.37 4.46
C VAL A 152 -10.07 -5.45 5.12
N PRO A 153 -11.36 -5.20 5.37
CA PRO A 153 -12.25 -6.23 5.92
C PRO A 153 -12.41 -7.37 4.92
N VAL A 154 -12.24 -8.59 5.40
CA VAL A 154 -12.45 -9.83 4.63
C VAL A 154 -13.85 -10.37 4.87
N GLY A 155 -14.29 -10.42 6.13
CA GLY A 155 -15.61 -10.92 6.49
C GLY A 155 -15.74 -11.27 7.96
N CYS A 156 -16.95 -11.68 8.35
CA CYS A 156 -17.31 -12.08 9.71
C CYS A 156 -17.40 -13.60 9.81
N PHE A 157 -16.67 -14.22 10.74
CA PHE A 157 -16.50 -15.67 10.82
C PHE A 157 -16.61 -16.18 12.25
N ARG A 158 -17.25 -17.34 12.43
CA ARG A 158 -17.32 -18.01 13.74
C ARG A 158 -15.93 -18.43 14.19
N ASP A 159 -15.75 -18.48 15.50
CA ASP A 159 -14.55 -19.00 16.14
C ASP A 159 -14.93 -20.00 17.22
N ASN A 160 -13.96 -20.81 17.61
CA ASN A 160 -14.10 -21.76 18.70
C ASN A 160 -12.97 -21.53 19.71
N SER A 161 -13.33 -21.12 20.92
CA SER A 161 -12.35 -20.83 21.98
C SER A 161 -11.50 -22.03 22.40
N ARG A 162 -11.95 -23.27 22.13
CA ARG A 162 -11.18 -24.50 22.37
C ARG A 162 -10.24 -24.84 21.21
N GLN A 163 -10.59 -24.47 19.99
CA GLN A 163 -9.80 -24.69 18.79
C GLN A 163 -9.94 -23.47 17.89
N ARG A 164 -9.08 -22.48 18.06
CA ARG A 164 -9.26 -21.19 17.39
C ARG A 164 -8.88 -21.26 15.92
N ALA A 165 -9.68 -20.62 15.07
CA ALA A 165 -9.36 -20.36 13.67
C ALA A 165 -8.10 -19.48 13.54
N LEU A 166 -7.93 -18.56 14.49
CA LEU A 166 -6.78 -17.67 14.62
C LEU A 166 -6.11 -17.94 15.99
N PRO A 167 -5.05 -18.76 16.04
CA PRO A 167 -4.60 -19.39 17.29
C PRO A 167 -3.82 -18.47 18.24
N ILE A 168 -3.30 -17.33 17.78
CA ILE A 168 -2.39 -16.49 18.55
C ILE A 168 -3.06 -15.17 18.93
N LEU A 169 -3.24 -14.93 20.23
CA LEU A 169 -3.64 -13.62 20.75
C LEU A 169 -2.43 -12.68 20.68
N LEU A 170 -2.49 -11.67 19.84
CA LEU A 170 -1.42 -10.69 19.72
C LEU A 170 -1.51 -9.65 20.83
N LYS A 171 -2.73 -9.19 21.12
CA LYS A 171 -3.01 -8.13 22.11
C LYS A 171 -4.50 -8.04 22.43
N SER A 172 -4.83 -7.53 23.61
CA SER A 172 -6.21 -7.23 24.00
C SER A 172 -6.36 -5.77 24.45
N TRP A 173 -7.33 -5.07 23.87
CA TRP A 173 -7.75 -3.71 24.24
C TRP A 173 -8.99 -3.69 25.13
N ARG A 174 -9.55 -4.85 25.49
CA ARG A 174 -10.85 -4.96 26.19
C ARG A 174 -10.93 -4.12 27.47
N GLY A 175 -9.83 -4.00 28.23
CA GLY A 175 -9.80 -3.20 29.46
C GLY A 175 -9.82 -1.69 29.27
N HIS A 176 -9.66 -1.19 28.04
CA HIS A 176 -9.54 0.24 27.73
C HIS A 176 -10.37 0.62 26.51
N LEU A 177 -11.50 -0.06 26.29
CA LEU A 177 -12.38 0.26 25.18
C LEU A 177 -13.14 1.56 25.44
N ASP A 178 -12.98 2.52 24.55
CA ASP A 178 -13.88 3.68 24.47
C ASP A 178 -15.11 3.29 23.65
N TRP A 179 -16.25 3.15 24.33
CA TRP A 179 -17.53 2.78 23.73
C TRP A 179 -18.26 3.96 23.08
N ASN A 180 -17.75 5.19 23.25
CA ASN A 180 -18.34 6.39 22.66
C ASN A 180 -17.75 6.72 21.28
N THR A 181 -16.80 5.91 20.79
CA THR A 181 -16.15 6.08 19.49
C THR A 181 -16.33 4.85 18.60
N ASP A 182 -16.02 5.00 17.32
CA ASP A 182 -15.78 3.82 16.49
C ASP A 182 -14.57 3.03 16.98
N LEU A 183 -14.69 1.70 16.98
CA LEU A 183 -13.61 0.80 17.41
C LEU A 183 -12.53 0.62 16.33
N LYS A 184 -12.42 1.57 15.39
CA LYS A 184 -11.46 1.54 14.29
C LYS A 184 -10.01 1.51 14.80
N TYR A 185 -9.72 2.16 15.92
CA TYR A 185 -8.39 2.15 16.52
C TYR A 185 -7.93 0.74 16.92
N VAL A 186 -8.86 -0.15 17.31
CA VAL A 186 -8.56 -1.55 17.64
C VAL A 186 -8.10 -2.28 16.38
N VAL A 187 -8.79 -2.08 15.26
CA VAL A 187 -8.42 -2.67 13.96
C VAL A 187 -7.03 -2.19 13.53
N VAL A 188 -6.78 -0.88 13.63
CA VAL A 188 -5.48 -0.30 13.27
C VAL A 188 -4.37 -0.83 14.19
N GLY A 189 -4.61 -0.88 15.49
CA GLY A 189 -3.66 -1.44 16.46
C GLY A 189 -3.36 -2.90 16.19
N CYS A 190 -4.39 -3.71 15.93
CA CYS A 190 -4.24 -5.13 15.63
C CYS A 190 -3.45 -5.36 14.34
N ALA A 191 -3.69 -4.54 13.31
CA ALA A 191 -2.91 -4.60 12.07
C ALA A 191 -1.41 -4.33 12.31
N LEU A 192 -1.06 -3.41 13.21
CA LEU A 192 0.33 -3.14 13.55
C LEU A 192 0.98 -4.27 14.35
N GLU A 193 0.26 -4.88 15.30
CA GLU A 193 0.79 -6.03 16.03
C GLU A 193 0.99 -7.24 15.12
N ALA A 194 0.05 -7.50 14.21
CA ALA A 194 0.20 -8.53 13.18
C ALA A 194 1.38 -8.23 12.24
N GLN A 195 1.63 -6.96 11.93
CA GLN A 195 2.78 -6.53 11.13
C GLN A 195 4.13 -6.86 11.74
N LYS A 196 4.30 -6.62 13.05
CA LYS A 196 5.55 -6.92 13.75
C LYS A 196 5.94 -8.40 13.64
N LEU A 197 4.96 -9.27 13.47
CA LEU A 197 5.12 -10.72 13.36
C LEU A 197 5.03 -11.25 11.92
N GLY A 198 4.83 -10.37 10.93
CA GLY A 198 4.70 -10.77 9.53
C GLY A 198 3.41 -11.53 9.19
N TYR A 199 2.36 -11.42 10.01
CA TYR A 199 1.08 -12.06 9.72
C TYR A 199 0.24 -11.21 8.76
N THR A 200 -0.34 -11.88 7.75
CA THR A 200 -1.08 -11.22 6.66
C THR A 200 -2.56 -11.01 6.97
N HIS A 201 -3.13 -11.84 7.85
CA HIS A 201 -4.54 -11.80 8.26
C HIS A 201 -4.62 -11.76 9.78
N PHE A 202 -5.64 -11.06 10.28
CA PHE A 202 -5.94 -10.99 11.71
C PHE A 202 -7.44 -10.86 11.89
N GLY A 203 -7.94 -11.22 13.07
CA GLY A 203 -9.33 -11.09 13.47
C GLY A 203 -9.42 -10.25 14.72
N VAL A 204 -10.43 -9.39 14.78
CA VAL A 204 -10.82 -8.76 16.04
C VAL A 204 -12.05 -9.48 16.57
N GLN A 205 -11.92 -10.08 17.74
CA GLN A 205 -12.96 -10.79 18.46
C GLN A 205 -13.28 -10.09 19.76
N PHE A 206 -14.49 -10.34 20.27
CA PHE A 206 -14.94 -9.90 21.57
C PHE A 206 -14.63 -8.41 21.83
N TYR A 207 -14.94 -7.60 20.82
CA TYR A 207 -14.77 -6.16 20.75
C TYR A 207 -13.33 -5.60 20.77
N GLY A 208 -12.37 -6.34 21.34
CA GLY A 208 -11.05 -5.79 21.62
C GLY A 208 -9.89 -6.78 21.57
N GLU A 209 -10.14 -8.06 21.29
CA GLU A 209 -9.10 -9.08 21.23
C GLU A 209 -8.59 -9.26 19.81
N CYS A 210 -7.28 -9.08 19.62
CA CYS A 210 -6.62 -9.22 18.34
C CYS A 210 -6.01 -10.62 18.22
N TRP A 211 -6.61 -11.44 17.37
CA TRP A 211 -6.18 -12.81 17.10
C TRP A 211 -5.57 -12.93 15.70
N SER A 212 -4.54 -13.75 15.54
CA SER A 212 -3.88 -13.99 14.27
C SER A 212 -3.10 -15.32 14.29
N GLY A 213 -2.20 -15.52 13.32
CA GLY A 213 -1.30 -16.67 13.24
C GLY A 213 -0.64 -16.80 11.87
N PRO A 214 0.40 -17.64 11.74
CA PRO A 214 1.13 -17.82 10.48
C PRO A 214 0.24 -18.33 9.34
N ASN A 215 -0.76 -19.17 9.66
CA ASN A 215 -1.72 -19.73 8.70
C ASN A 215 -3.06 -19.00 8.68
N ALA A 216 -3.15 -17.79 9.27
CA ALA A 216 -4.41 -17.07 9.39
C ALA A 216 -5.15 -16.93 8.06
N HIS A 217 -4.44 -16.69 6.96
CA HIS A 217 -4.96 -16.59 5.59
C HIS A 217 -5.68 -17.84 5.05
N LYS A 218 -5.53 -19.00 5.71
CA LYS A 218 -6.13 -20.29 5.34
C LYS A 218 -7.18 -20.77 6.33
N THR A 219 -7.08 -20.36 7.59
CA THR A 219 -7.86 -20.96 8.69
C THR A 219 -8.97 -20.04 9.20
N TYR A 220 -8.96 -18.75 8.85
CA TYR A 220 -9.87 -17.75 9.43
C TYR A 220 -11.37 -18.07 9.26
N ASP A 221 -11.74 -18.85 8.24
CA ASP A 221 -13.12 -19.18 7.87
C ASP A 221 -13.50 -20.64 8.14
N MET A 222 -12.67 -21.40 8.84
CA MET A 222 -12.87 -22.85 9.02
C MET A 222 -14.17 -23.25 9.75
N TYR A 223 -14.79 -22.33 10.50
CA TYR A 223 -16.09 -22.53 11.17
C TYR A 223 -17.27 -21.83 10.48
N GLY A 224 -17.03 -21.31 9.27
CA GLY A 224 -18.02 -20.64 8.45
C GLY A 224 -18.36 -19.21 8.90
N SER A 225 -19.16 -18.54 8.09
CA SER A 225 -19.54 -17.14 8.29
C SER A 225 -20.46 -16.94 9.51
N SER A 226 -20.38 -15.75 10.11
CA SER A 226 -21.25 -15.30 11.21
C SER A 226 -21.89 -13.96 10.86
N SER A 227 -23.01 -13.63 11.50
CA SER A 227 -23.62 -12.29 11.49
C SER A 227 -23.22 -11.47 12.72
N ASP A 228 -22.53 -12.07 13.68
CA ASP A 228 -22.27 -11.50 15.01
C ASP A 228 -21.01 -10.64 15.00
N CYS A 229 -20.94 -9.72 14.04
CA CYS A 229 -19.93 -8.67 13.95
C CYS A 229 -20.59 -7.31 13.91
N THR A 230 -19.89 -6.32 14.48
CA THR A 230 -20.18 -4.91 14.27
C THR A 230 -19.45 -4.42 13.02
N SER A 231 -19.55 -3.12 12.72
CA SER A 231 -18.83 -2.49 11.60
C SER A 231 -17.30 -2.63 11.67
N TYR A 232 -16.73 -2.89 12.86
CA TYR A 232 -15.27 -2.88 13.06
C TYR A 232 -14.72 -4.10 13.78
N VAL A 233 -15.52 -4.80 14.57
CA VAL A 233 -15.05 -5.86 15.46
C VAL A 233 -16.08 -6.98 15.58
N GLY A 234 -15.63 -8.20 15.82
CA GLY A 234 -16.48 -9.34 16.12
C GLY A 234 -16.95 -9.38 17.57
N MET A 235 -18.08 -10.05 17.81
CA MET A 235 -18.61 -10.34 19.14
C MET A 235 -17.88 -11.53 19.79
N GLU A 236 -18.39 -12.06 20.90
CA GLU A 236 -17.84 -13.25 21.53
C GLU A 236 -17.90 -14.46 20.58
N ASN A 237 -16.82 -15.25 20.51
CA ASN A 237 -16.67 -16.39 19.59
C ASN A 237 -16.89 -16.07 18.10
N THR A 238 -16.72 -14.82 17.69
CA THR A 238 -16.79 -14.41 16.29
C THR A 238 -15.64 -13.45 15.97
N ASN A 239 -14.89 -13.72 14.91
CA ASN A 239 -13.84 -12.85 14.40
C ASN A 239 -14.40 -11.98 13.26
N LEU A 240 -14.26 -10.66 13.36
CA LEU A 240 -14.26 -9.83 12.15
C LEU A 240 -12.84 -9.84 11.60
N VAL A 241 -12.66 -10.52 10.48
CA VAL A 241 -11.35 -10.81 9.90
C VAL A 241 -10.98 -9.73 8.90
N TYR A 242 -9.73 -9.33 8.98
CA TYR A 242 -9.09 -8.34 8.13
C TYR A 242 -7.84 -8.93 7.48
N ARG A 243 -7.55 -8.41 6.30
CA ARG A 243 -6.28 -8.59 5.60
C ARG A 243 -5.50 -7.29 5.67
N ARG A 244 -4.20 -7.36 5.97
CA ARG A 244 -3.35 -6.16 6.03
C ARG A 244 -3.08 -5.57 4.64
N VAL A 245 -3.09 -4.24 4.56
CA VAL A 245 -2.71 -3.47 3.37
C VAL A 245 -1.21 -3.23 3.41
N GLY A 246 -0.53 -3.44 2.28
CA GLY A 246 0.94 -3.38 2.19
C GLY A 246 1.63 -4.74 2.31
N ASP A 247 0.91 -5.79 2.72
CA ASP A 247 1.29 -7.19 2.46
C ASP A 247 0.74 -7.69 1.11
N ASP A 248 -0.02 -6.83 0.42
CA ASP A 248 -0.21 -6.91 -1.01
C ASP A 248 1.12 -6.53 -1.65
N ALA A 249 1.99 -7.52 -1.84
CA ALA A 249 3.21 -7.36 -2.62
C ALA A 249 2.88 -6.62 -3.92
N PRO A 250 3.69 -5.62 -4.32
CA PRO A 250 3.49 -4.90 -5.57
C PRO A 250 3.42 -5.94 -6.68
N GLN A 251 2.27 -5.95 -7.38
CA GLN A 251 1.91 -6.79 -8.52
C GLN A 251 2.98 -7.85 -8.83
N GLN A 252 2.98 -8.96 -8.07
CA GLN A 252 4.02 -9.99 -8.16
C GLN A 252 3.87 -10.82 -9.44
N TYR A 253 3.23 -10.26 -10.48
CA TYR A 253 3.12 -10.84 -11.80
C TYR A 253 2.96 -9.75 -12.86
N VAL A 254 3.46 -10.05 -14.05
CA VAL A 254 3.28 -9.26 -15.27
C VAL A 254 2.45 -10.04 -16.28
N LYS A 255 1.60 -9.34 -17.03
CA LYS A 255 0.86 -9.93 -18.15
C LYS A 255 1.83 -10.22 -19.29
N VAL A 256 1.92 -11.48 -19.71
CA VAL A 256 2.86 -11.94 -20.75
C VAL A 256 2.20 -11.86 -22.11
N GLY A 257 1.00 -12.43 -22.24
CA GLY A 257 0.30 -12.44 -23.52
C GLY A 257 -0.79 -13.49 -23.61
N CYS A 258 -1.44 -13.52 -24.77
CA CYS A 258 -2.53 -14.41 -25.10
C CYS A 258 -2.05 -15.53 -26.03
N PHE A 259 -2.25 -16.80 -25.63
CA PHE A 259 -1.70 -17.97 -26.31
C PHE A 259 -2.74 -19.07 -26.47
N LYS A 260 -2.64 -19.84 -27.55
CA LYS A 260 -3.54 -20.98 -27.81
C LYS A 260 -3.24 -22.13 -26.84
N ASP A 261 -4.25 -22.92 -26.52
CA ASP A 261 -4.13 -24.13 -25.70
C ASP A 261 -4.92 -25.30 -26.29
N LYS A 262 -4.64 -26.50 -25.80
CA LYS A 262 -5.35 -27.73 -26.16
C LYS A 262 -6.21 -28.24 -25.01
N VAL A 263 -7.29 -28.94 -25.35
CA VAL A 263 -8.20 -29.51 -24.33
C VAL A 263 -7.63 -30.81 -23.77
N ASN A 264 -6.88 -31.57 -24.57
CA ASN A 264 -6.26 -32.83 -24.14
C ASN A 264 -5.30 -32.57 -22.96
N PRO A 265 -5.53 -33.17 -21.77
CA PRO A 265 -4.71 -32.94 -20.58
C PRO A 265 -3.22 -33.16 -20.80
N GLN A 266 -2.83 -34.16 -21.60
CA GLN A 266 -1.43 -34.50 -21.86
C GLN A 266 -0.75 -33.51 -22.82
N GLU A 267 -1.52 -32.71 -23.54
CA GLU A 267 -1.01 -31.77 -24.52
C GLU A 267 -1.18 -30.31 -24.10
N ARG A 268 -1.74 -30.03 -22.91
CA ARG A 268 -1.91 -28.64 -22.44
C ARG A 268 -0.57 -27.91 -22.36
N ALA A 269 -0.58 -26.64 -22.72
CA ALA A 269 0.57 -25.75 -22.58
C ALA A 269 0.93 -25.53 -21.10
N LEU A 270 -0.08 -25.49 -20.23
CA LEU A 270 0.07 -25.47 -18.76
C LEU A 270 -0.72 -26.67 -18.20
N PRO A 271 -0.04 -27.73 -17.74
CA PRO A 271 -0.68 -29.03 -17.51
C PRO A 271 -1.51 -29.12 -16.22
N GLU A 272 -1.30 -28.22 -15.26
CA GLU A 272 -1.94 -28.33 -13.94
C GLU A 272 -3.06 -27.30 -13.76
N LEU A 273 -4.27 -27.78 -13.47
CA LEU A 273 -5.39 -26.96 -13.04
C LEU A 273 -5.28 -26.70 -11.54
N LEU A 274 -4.99 -25.45 -11.15
CA LEU A 274 -4.90 -25.05 -9.75
C LEU A 274 -6.28 -24.87 -9.12
N PHE A 275 -7.26 -24.34 -9.88
CA PHE A 275 -8.69 -24.32 -9.51
C PHE A 275 -9.57 -23.96 -10.71
N ASN A 276 -10.87 -24.26 -10.59
CA ASN A 276 -11.91 -23.80 -11.52
C ASN A 276 -12.95 -22.96 -10.77
N ALA A 277 -13.13 -21.71 -11.18
CA ALA A 277 -14.09 -20.78 -10.60
C ALA A 277 -15.14 -20.30 -11.61
N ARG A 278 -15.34 -21.02 -12.73
CA ARG A 278 -16.31 -20.66 -13.78
C ARG A 278 -17.74 -20.51 -13.28
N GLY A 279 -18.13 -21.26 -12.25
CA GLY A 279 -19.46 -21.19 -11.66
C GLY A 279 -19.69 -19.97 -10.76
N ASN A 280 -18.64 -19.20 -10.41
CA ASN A 280 -18.72 -18.08 -9.49
C ASN A 280 -17.70 -16.99 -9.87
N ILE A 281 -17.91 -16.36 -11.02
CA ILE A 281 -17.07 -15.26 -11.52
C ILE A 281 -17.73 -13.94 -11.15
N ASP A 282 -16.99 -13.08 -10.44
CA ASP A 282 -17.33 -11.67 -10.33
C ASP A 282 -16.87 -10.93 -11.60
N TRP A 283 -17.79 -10.79 -12.56
CA TRP A 283 -17.51 -10.12 -13.83
C TRP A 283 -17.20 -8.63 -13.68
N ALA A 284 -17.61 -7.99 -12.58
CA ALA A 284 -17.25 -6.61 -12.31
C ALA A 284 -15.80 -6.48 -11.82
N ASN A 285 -15.18 -7.58 -11.36
CA ASN A 285 -13.84 -7.59 -10.79
C ASN A 285 -13.05 -8.86 -11.11
N LEU A 286 -12.70 -9.03 -12.40
CA LEU A 286 -11.83 -10.12 -12.85
C LEU A 286 -10.43 -10.09 -12.23
N LYS A 287 -9.98 -8.94 -11.71
CA LYS A 287 -8.67 -8.84 -11.04
C LYS A 287 -8.57 -9.75 -9.82
N GLN A 288 -9.67 -9.91 -9.07
CA GLN A 288 -9.67 -10.72 -7.85
C GLN A 288 -9.35 -12.19 -8.13
N ILE A 289 -9.91 -12.76 -9.19
CA ILE A 289 -9.67 -14.15 -9.58
C ILE A 289 -8.26 -14.35 -10.15
N VAL A 290 -7.73 -13.36 -10.89
CA VAL A 290 -6.34 -13.38 -11.39
C VAL A 290 -5.35 -13.35 -10.22
N GLU A 291 -5.57 -12.48 -9.22
CA GLU A 291 -4.74 -12.41 -8.01
C GLU A 291 -4.81 -13.69 -7.16
N ARG A 292 -5.98 -14.33 -7.11
CA ARG A 292 -6.13 -15.66 -6.49
C ARG A 292 -5.30 -16.71 -7.23
N CYS A 293 -5.31 -16.68 -8.56
CA CYS A 293 -4.52 -17.60 -9.39
C CYS A 293 -3.01 -17.38 -9.20
N ALA A 294 -2.56 -16.12 -9.18
CA ALA A 294 -1.17 -15.77 -8.89
C ALA A 294 -0.69 -16.35 -7.56
N ARG A 295 -1.48 -16.19 -6.48
CA ARG A 295 -1.15 -16.75 -5.16
C ARG A 295 -1.08 -18.28 -5.18
N LYS A 296 -2.00 -18.95 -5.86
CA LYS A 296 -1.98 -20.42 -5.96
C LYS A 296 -0.76 -20.94 -6.73
N ALA A 297 -0.33 -20.23 -7.76
CA ALA A 297 0.88 -20.54 -8.49
C ALA A 297 2.13 -20.29 -7.63
N GLN A 298 2.16 -19.22 -6.83
CA GLN A 298 3.24 -18.94 -5.87
C GLN A 298 3.35 -19.98 -4.76
N GLU A 299 2.22 -20.42 -4.18
CA GLU A 299 2.20 -21.50 -3.18
C GLU A 299 2.85 -22.80 -3.70
N LYS A 300 2.86 -22.98 -5.04
CA LYS A 300 3.48 -24.11 -5.73
C LYS A 300 4.85 -23.81 -6.33
N ASN A 301 5.42 -22.62 -6.08
CA ASN A 301 6.68 -22.16 -6.66
C ASN A 301 6.71 -22.20 -8.20
N TYR A 302 5.57 -21.95 -8.84
CA TYR A 302 5.51 -21.84 -10.30
C TYR A 302 5.96 -20.47 -10.77
N MET A 303 6.57 -20.41 -11.95
CA MET A 303 7.03 -19.14 -12.55
C MET A 303 5.93 -18.45 -13.39
N TYR A 304 5.01 -19.23 -13.96
CA TYR A 304 3.95 -18.76 -14.85
C TYR A 304 2.61 -19.35 -14.43
N PHE A 305 1.54 -18.59 -14.66
CA PHE A 305 0.18 -19.08 -14.54
C PHE A 305 -0.68 -18.46 -15.65
N SER A 306 -1.86 -19.02 -15.88
CA SER A 306 -2.78 -18.48 -16.86
C SER A 306 -4.22 -18.58 -16.43
N MET A 307 -5.01 -17.65 -16.94
CA MET A 307 -6.47 -17.70 -16.86
C MET A 307 -7.01 -18.18 -18.20
N GLN A 308 -7.69 -19.33 -18.19
CA GLN A 308 -8.40 -19.90 -19.34
C GLN A 308 -9.89 -19.88 -19.06
N PHE A 309 -10.68 -19.81 -20.13
CA PHE A 309 -12.13 -19.98 -20.10
C PHE A 309 -12.79 -19.15 -18.97
N TYR A 310 -12.38 -17.90 -18.86
CA TYR A 310 -12.81 -16.88 -17.90
C TYR A 310 -12.49 -17.13 -16.42
N GLY A 311 -12.34 -18.38 -15.97
CA GLY A 311 -12.21 -18.68 -14.55
C GLY A 311 -11.43 -19.94 -14.21
N GLU A 312 -10.77 -20.58 -15.17
CA GLU A 312 -9.88 -21.72 -14.93
C GLU A 312 -8.45 -21.23 -14.75
N CYS A 313 -7.87 -21.55 -13.61
CA CYS A 313 -6.50 -21.18 -13.26
C CYS A 313 -5.56 -22.35 -13.57
N TRP A 314 -4.71 -22.17 -14.57
CA TRP A 314 -3.76 -23.19 -15.04
C TRP A 314 -2.31 -22.78 -14.77
N SER A 315 -1.44 -23.75 -14.50
CA SER A 315 -0.01 -23.54 -14.27
C SER A 315 0.77 -24.86 -14.46
N GLY A 316 2.02 -24.91 -14.00
CA GLY A 316 2.83 -26.13 -13.98
C GLY A 316 4.33 -25.84 -14.00
N VAL A 317 5.12 -26.82 -13.57
CA VAL A 317 6.60 -26.74 -13.54
C VAL A 317 7.22 -26.48 -14.91
N THR A 318 6.61 -26.99 -15.99
CA THR A 318 7.11 -26.84 -17.37
C THR A 318 6.68 -25.52 -18.01
N ALA A 319 5.81 -24.74 -17.36
CA ALA A 319 5.21 -23.56 -17.95
C ALA A 319 6.22 -22.58 -18.58
N PRO A 320 7.41 -22.30 -18.00
CA PRO A 320 8.44 -21.47 -18.64
C PRO A 320 8.83 -21.87 -20.06
N MET A 321 8.69 -23.15 -20.41
CA MET A 321 9.09 -23.72 -21.70
C MET A 321 7.89 -23.98 -22.62
N THR A 322 6.66 -24.00 -22.09
CA THR A 322 5.50 -24.54 -22.80
C THR A 322 4.34 -23.57 -22.95
N TYR A 323 4.34 -22.43 -22.26
CA TYR A 323 3.19 -21.52 -22.21
C TYR A 323 2.77 -20.97 -23.60
N ASP A 324 3.70 -20.85 -24.53
CA ASP A 324 3.51 -20.28 -25.88
C ASP A 324 3.64 -21.30 -27.00
N ARG A 325 3.74 -22.61 -26.69
CA ARG A 325 4.06 -23.67 -27.67
C ARG A 325 3.09 -23.79 -28.85
N TYR A 326 1.89 -23.23 -28.73
CA TYR A 326 0.85 -23.25 -29.78
C TYR A 326 0.64 -21.89 -30.45
N GLY A 327 1.49 -20.91 -30.14
CA GLY A 327 1.46 -19.58 -30.71
C GLY A 327 0.38 -18.66 -30.13
N HIS A 328 0.38 -17.43 -30.62
CA HIS A 328 -0.51 -16.37 -30.14
C HIS A 328 -1.99 -16.61 -30.50
N SER A 329 -2.87 -16.11 -29.65
CA SER A 329 -4.32 -16.03 -29.86
C SER A 329 -4.80 -14.59 -29.71
N SER A 330 -5.91 -14.26 -30.37
CA SER A 330 -6.64 -13.00 -30.16
C SER A 330 -7.85 -13.17 -29.24
N SER A 331 -8.17 -14.40 -28.82
CA SER A 331 -9.34 -14.74 -28.00
C SER A 331 -9.06 -14.61 -26.50
N CYS A 332 -8.54 -13.45 -26.08
CA CYS A 332 -8.44 -13.06 -24.67
C CYS A 332 -9.19 -11.77 -24.43
N LEU A 333 -9.84 -11.70 -23.27
CA LEU A 333 -10.35 -10.47 -22.70
C LEU A 333 -9.21 -9.70 -22.01
N SER A 334 -9.56 -8.58 -21.35
CA SER A 334 -8.60 -7.75 -20.63
C SER A 334 -7.74 -8.58 -19.68
N ASP A 335 -8.34 -9.46 -18.87
CA ASP A 335 -7.66 -10.13 -17.76
C ASP A 335 -7.80 -11.65 -17.73
N VAL A 336 -8.52 -12.25 -18.69
CA VAL A 336 -8.75 -13.69 -18.78
C VAL A 336 -8.80 -14.16 -20.24
N GLY A 337 -8.44 -15.42 -20.50
CA GLY A 337 -8.59 -16.06 -21.80
C GLY A 337 -9.98 -16.68 -22.01
N GLU A 338 -10.40 -16.82 -23.26
CA GLU A 338 -11.62 -17.56 -23.64
C GLU A 338 -11.37 -19.09 -23.63
N ALA A 339 -12.32 -19.86 -24.16
CA ALA A 339 -12.16 -21.30 -24.31
C ALA A 339 -10.93 -21.63 -25.19
N ARG A 340 -10.11 -22.59 -24.75
CA ARG A 340 -8.88 -23.03 -25.45
C ARG A 340 -7.82 -21.94 -25.64
N THR A 341 -7.88 -20.86 -24.85
CA THR A 341 -6.92 -19.77 -24.91
C THR A 341 -6.48 -19.39 -23.51
N ASN A 342 -5.17 -19.31 -23.31
CA ASN A 342 -4.53 -18.92 -22.05
C ASN A 342 -4.13 -17.46 -22.12
N LEU A 343 -4.67 -16.62 -21.22
CA LEU A 343 -4.03 -15.35 -20.90
C LEU A 343 -2.97 -15.60 -19.83
N VAL A 344 -1.71 -15.56 -20.25
CA VAL A 344 -0.55 -15.96 -19.45
C VAL A 344 0.03 -14.77 -18.69
N TYR A 345 0.41 -15.04 -17.45
CA TYR A 345 1.07 -14.13 -16.53
C TYR A 345 2.36 -14.77 -16.03
N ARG A 346 3.40 -13.95 -15.83
CA ARG A 346 4.69 -14.37 -15.26
C ARG A 346 4.82 -13.75 -13.89
N LEU A 347 5.11 -14.56 -12.87
CA LEU A 347 5.34 -14.08 -11.53
C LEU A 347 6.67 -13.29 -11.46
N VAL A 348 6.67 -12.13 -10.79
CA VAL A 348 7.84 -11.24 -10.61
C VAL A 348 7.98 -10.86 -9.14
N GLY A 349 9.05 -11.29 -8.48
CA GLY A 349 9.30 -10.95 -7.08
C GLY A 349 10.52 -11.69 -6.51
N ASN A 350 11.28 -11.00 -5.64
CA ASN A 350 12.54 -11.46 -5.08
C ASN A 350 12.36 -12.77 -4.27
N GLY A 351 12.75 -13.91 -4.83
CA GLY A 351 12.80 -15.19 -4.11
C GLY A 351 12.35 -16.40 -4.93
N LEU A 352 12.82 -16.54 -6.17
CA LEU A 352 12.94 -17.86 -6.82
C LEU A 352 14.23 -18.52 -6.35
#